data_AF-A0A2C9M539-F1
#
_entry.id   AF-A0A2C9M539-F1
#
_cell.length_a   1.000
_cell.length_b   1.000
_cell.length_c   1.000
_cell.angle_alpha   90.00
_cell.angle_beta   90.00
_cell.angle_gamma   90.00
#
_symmetry.space_group_name_H-M   'P 1'
#
loop_
_entity.id
_entity.type
_entity.pdbx_description
1 polymer ?
#
loop_
_entity_poly.entity_id
_entity_poly.type
_entity_poly.pdbx_seq_one_letter_code
_entity_poly.pdbx_strand_id
1 'polypeptide(L)'
;MENPSTGEKHSFEVNRWLSHKEIDGDIVFEGAVKQHNQPVASTCKYIVKTITESEENAGTEANVYINLIGNLGDSGKRFLVNSSNGGEKFSAGKTNYFTIEAVDLGDLEKIVIGHDGTTPEDAWKLLCVMVRKADSANRDTSVFPCG
;
A
#
# COMPACT_ATOMS: atom_id res chain seq x y z
N MET A 1 -4.42 23.57 -3.53
CA MET A 1 -2.98 23.57 -3.81
C MET A 1 -2.72 24.53 -4.97
N GLU A 2 -1.67 25.35 -4.91
CA GLU A 2 -1.35 26.34 -5.96
C GLU A 2 0.03 26.00 -6.54
N ASN A 3 0.13 25.98 -7.87
CA ASN A 3 1.40 25.81 -8.56
C ASN A 3 2.17 27.16 -8.50
N PRO A 4 3.33 27.24 -7.83
CA PRO A 4 4.06 28.51 -7.67
C PRO A 4 4.60 29.10 -8.98
N SER A 5 4.76 28.26 -10.02
CA SER A 5 5.31 28.66 -11.31
C SER A 5 4.24 29.10 -12.30
N THR A 6 3.01 28.59 -12.19
CA THR A 6 1.91 28.91 -13.13
C THR A 6 0.77 29.72 -12.50
N GLY A 7 0.70 29.79 -11.16
CA GLY A 7 -0.42 30.40 -10.43
C GLY A 7 -1.72 29.59 -10.49
N GLU A 8 -1.69 28.40 -11.09
CA GLU A 8 -2.87 27.54 -11.23
C GLU A 8 -3.26 26.93 -9.88
N LYS A 9 -4.56 26.95 -9.57
CA LYS A 9 -5.11 26.42 -8.33
C LYS A 9 -5.87 25.12 -8.60
N HIS A 10 -5.51 24.09 -7.84
CA HIS A 10 -6.18 22.80 -7.85
C HIS A 10 -6.82 22.51 -6.49
N SER A 11 -8.02 21.94 -6.53
CA SER A 11 -8.76 21.48 -5.36
C SER A 11 -8.88 19.97 -5.38
N PHE A 12 -8.64 19.34 -4.24
CA PHE A 12 -8.84 17.91 -4.04
C PHE A 12 -9.93 17.74 -3.00
N GLU A 13 -11.02 17.08 -3.36
CA GLU A 13 -12.08 16.74 -2.42
C GLU A 13 -11.69 15.46 -1.67
N VAL A 14 -11.29 15.63 -0.41
CA VAL A 14 -10.93 14.51 0.47
C VAL A 14 -12.10 14.24 1.42
N ASN A 15 -12.97 13.31 1.04
CA ASN A 15 -14.17 12.96 1.80
C ASN A 15 -13.97 11.71 2.68
N ARG A 16 -12.82 11.62 3.36
CA ARG A 16 -12.50 10.53 4.30
C ARG A 16 -11.55 10.98 5.39
N TRP A 17 -11.52 10.21 6.47
CA TRP A 17 -10.52 10.39 7.52
C TRP A 17 -9.16 9.86 7.07
N LEU A 18 -8.11 10.64 7.31
CA LEU A 18 -6.71 10.22 7.20
C LEU A 18 -6.23 9.83 8.58
N SER A 19 -6.56 8.60 8.99
CA SER A 19 -6.37 8.15 10.37
C SER A 19 -6.12 6.65 10.42
N HIS A 20 -5.13 6.26 11.23
CA HIS A 20 -4.84 4.86 11.54
C HIS A 20 -5.97 4.16 12.31
N LYS A 21 -6.90 4.91 12.89
CA LYS A 21 -8.01 4.37 13.70
C LYS A 21 -9.33 4.27 12.93
N GLU A 22 -9.43 4.94 11.80
CA GLU A 22 -10.66 4.99 11.01
C GLU A 22 -10.62 3.94 9.88
N ILE A 23 -11.75 3.80 9.19
CA ILE A 23 -12.18 2.78 8.22
C ILE A 23 -11.08 1.95 7.54
N ASP A 24 -10.04 2.56 6.96
CA ASP A 24 -8.97 1.87 6.23
C ASP A 24 -7.58 1.94 6.90
N GLY A 25 -7.42 2.73 7.95
CA GLY A 25 -6.15 2.91 8.66
C GLY A 25 -5.09 3.68 7.87
N ASP A 26 -5.42 4.16 6.67
CA ASP A 26 -4.50 4.87 5.80
C ASP A 26 -4.58 6.38 6.06
N ILE A 27 -3.41 7.00 6.11
CA ILE A 27 -3.23 8.43 6.41
C ILE A 27 -2.80 9.21 5.17
N VAL A 28 -2.68 8.54 4.03
CA VAL A 28 -2.25 9.15 2.78
C VAL A 28 -3.44 9.20 1.81
N PHE A 29 -3.62 10.36 1.19
CA PHE A 29 -4.55 10.55 0.07
C PHE A 29 -3.74 10.84 -1.18
N GLU A 30 -4.05 10.12 -2.25
CA GLU A 30 -3.49 10.35 -3.57
C GLU A 30 -4.61 10.58 -4.57
N GLY A 31 -4.59 11.73 -5.24
CA GLY A 31 -5.62 12.14 -6.18
C GLY A 31 -5.00 12.70 -7.44
N ALA A 32 -5.57 12.32 -8.58
CA ALA A 32 -5.16 12.88 -9.86
C ALA A 32 -5.68 14.33 -10.01
N VAL A 33 -4.82 15.22 -10.50
CA VAL A 33 -5.21 16.57 -10.87
C VAL A 33 -6.13 16.51 -12.08
N LYS A 34 -7.32 17.12 -11.98
CA LYS A 34 -8.22 17.28 -13.13
C LYS A 34 -7.75 18.48 -13.96
N GLN A 35 -7.04 18.23 -15.06
CA GLN A 35 -6.79 19.28 -16.07
C GLN A 35 -7.96 19.39 -17.04
N HIS A 36 -8.23 20.61 -17.52
CA HIS A 36 -9.28 20.83 -18.54
C HIS A 36 -8.93 20.04 -19.80
N ASN A 37 -9.84 19.16 -20.25
CA ASN A 37 -9.70 18.27 -21.42
C ASN A 37 -8.67 17.11 -21.33
N GLN A 38 -8.23 16.70 -20.13
CA GLN A 38 -7.45 15.45 -19.99
C GLN A 38 -8.23 14.35 -19.24
N PRO A 39 -8.07 13.08 -19.63
CA PRO A 39 -8.55 11.96 -18.83
C PRO A 39 -7.90 12.01 -17.45
N VAL A 40 -8.71 11.98 -16.40
CA VAL A 40 -8.25 11.95 -15.01
C VAL A 40 -7.85 10.49 -14.72
N ALA A 41 -6.62 10.26 -14.27
CA ALA A 41 -6.22 8.93 -13.82
C ALA A 41 -7.16 8.48 -12.68
N SER A 42 -7.77 7.31 -12.86
CA SER A 42 -8.68 6.74 -11.86
C SER A 42 -7.89 6.25 -10.64
N THR A 43 -8.42 6.51 -9.45
CA THR A 43 -7.97 5.82 -8.25
C THR A 43 -8.26 4.32 -8.39
N CYS A 44 -7.31 3.51 -7.93
CA CYS A 44 -7.31 2.07 -7.96
C CYS A 44 -7.07 1.53 -6.55
N LYS A 45 -7.75 0.42 -6.22
CA LYS A 45 -7.49 -0.32 -4.97
C LYS A 45 -6.57 -1.50 -5.24
N TYR A 46 -5.45 -1.54 -4.54
CA TYR A 46 -4.49 -2.64 -4.56
C TYR A 46 -4.67 -3.49 -3.31
N ILE A 47 -4.91 -4.79 -3.51
CA ILE A 47 -4.96 -5.77 -2.43
C ILE A 47 -3.56 -6.33 -2.26
N VAL A 48 -2.94 -6.01 -1.13
CA VAL A 48 -1.61 -6.48 -0.73
C VAL A 48 -1.78 -7.65 0.23
N LYS A 49 -1.28 -8.81 -0.14
CA LYS A 49 -1.22 -10.01 0.70
C LYS A 49 0.23 -10.21 1.14
N THR A 50 0.48 -10.15 2.44
CA THR A 50 1.78 -10.53 3.02
C THR A 50 1.70 -11.95 3.55
N ILE A 51 2.78 -12.71 3.38
CA ILE A 51 2.92 -14.06 3.94
C ILE A 51 4.20 -14.08 4.77
N THR A 52 4.07 -14.21 6.09
CA THR A 52 5.22 -14.39 7.00
C THR A 52 5.64 -15.86 6.99
N GLU A 53 6.95 -16.12 7.04
CA GLU A 53 7.48 -17.47 7.19
C GLU A 53 6.93 -18.18 8.44
N SER A 54 6.90 -19.51 8.41
CA SER A 54 6.34 -20.33 9.50
C SER A 54 7.33 -20.69 10.62
N GLU A 55 8.59 -20.27 10.48
CA GLU A 55 9.63 -20.47 11.49
C GLU A 55 9.30 -19.72 12.80
N GLU A 56 9.74 -20.29 13.92
CA GLU A 56 9.63 -19.62 15.21
C GLU A 56 10.34 -18.25 15.17
N ASN A 57 9.72 -17.22 15.74
CA ASN A 57 10.22 -15.84 15.71
C ASN A 57 10.36 -15.21 14.31
N ALA A 58 9.72 -15.77 13.28
CA ALA A 58 9.67 -15.15 11.95
C ALA A 58 8.81 -13.87 11.90
N GLY A 59 7.97 -13.64 12.90
CA GLY A 59 7.04 -12.52 12.94
C GLY A 59 7.60 -11.26 13.59
N THR A 60 6.87 -10.14 13.45
CA THR A 60 7.24 -8.84 14.02
C THR A 60 6.01 -8.11 14.58
N GLU A 61 6.22 -7.33 15.63
CA GLU A 61 5.24 -6.38 16.17
C GLU A 61 5.53 -4.92 15.73
N ALA A 62 6.58 -4.70 14.93
CA ALA A 62 6.92 -3.39 14.40
C ALA A 62 5.89 -2.89 13.37
N ASN A 63 5.87 -1.57 13.12
CA ASN A 63 4.98 -1.01 12.11
C ASN A 63 5.56 -1.24 10.72
N VAL A 64 4.91 -2.12 9.95
CA VAL A 64 5.29 -2.41 8.58
C VAL A 64 4.71 -1.36 7.63
N TYR A 65 5.52 -0.94 6.65
CA TYR A 65 5.11 -0.08 5.55
C TYR A 65 5.52 -0.67 4.20
N ILE A 66 4.82 -0.27 3.14
CA ILE A 66 5.10 -0.65 1.76
C ILE A 66 4.99 0.56 0.82
N ASN A 67 5.77 0.57 -0.26
CA ASN A 67 5.55 1.40 -1.44
C ASN A 67 5.43 0.48 -2.68
N LEU A 68 4.32 0.60 -3.40
CA LEU A 68 4.07 -0.10 -4.66
C LEU A 68 4.58 0.77 -5.80
N ILE A 69 5.40 0.21 -6.70
CA ILE A 69 6.00 0.99 -7.79
C ILE A 69 5.70 0.29 -9.11
N GLY A 70 5.00 0.98 -10.00
CA GLY A 70 4.69 0.53 -11.35
C GLY A 70 5.16 1.52 -12.41
N ASN A 71 4.92 1.19 -13.67
CA ASN A 71 5.36 1.98 -14.82
C ASN A 71 4.67 3.35 -14.96
N LEU A 72 3.55 3.60 -14.27
CA LEU A 72 2.85 4.89 -14.26
C LEU A 72 3.10 5.73 -12.99
N GLY A 73 3.80 5.19 -11.98
CA GLY A 73 4.08 5.91 -10.73
C GLY A 73 4.24 5.00 -9.52
N ASP A 74 4.22 5.60 -8.34
CA ASP A 74 4.29 4.87 -7.06
C ASP A 74 3.21 5.30 -6.06
N SER A 75 2.85 4.42 -5.14
CA SER A 75 1.85 4.71 -4.12
C SER A 75 2.33 5.64 -3.01
N GLY A 76 3.62 5.96 -2.96
CA GLY A 76 4.29 6.47 -1.77
C GLY A 76 4.33 5.43 -0.63
N LYS A 77 4.91 5.82 0.52
CA LYS A 77 4.99 4.98 1.71
C LYS A 77 3.60 4.84 2.37
N ARG A 78 3.11 3.61 2.49
CA ARG A 78 1.83 3.25 3.12
C ARG A 78 2.04 2.30 4.29
N PHE A 79 1.52 2.65 5.46
CA PHE A 79 1.57 1.77 6.63
C PHE A 79 0.49 0.69 6.54
N LEU A 80 0.86 -0.55 6.87
CA LEU A 80 -0.01 -1.73 6.83
C LEU A 80 -0.70 -1.95 8.19
N VAL A 81 -1.65 -1.06 8.51
CA VAL A 81 -2.23 -0.97 9.86
C VAL A 81 -3.39 -1.94 10.08
N ASN A 82 -4.33 -1.98 9.15
CA ASN A 82 -5.60 -2.72 9.28
C ASN A 82 -5.65 -3.88 8.30
N SER A 83 -5.47 -5.10 8.82
CA SER A 83 -5.62 -6.33 8.03
C SER A 83 -7.10 -6.72 7.92
N SER A 84 -7.58 -6.99 6.71
CA SER A 84 -9.01 -7.28 6.46
C SER A 84 -9.46 -8.65 6.96
N ASN A 85 -8.54 -9.58 7.21
CA ASN A 85 -8.84 -10.86 7.85
C ASN A 85 -8.75 -10.83 9.39
N GLY A 86 -8.50 -9.66 10.00
CA GLY A 86 -8.37 -9.50 11.44
C GLY A 86 -7.23 -10.31 12.07
N GLY A 87 -7.22 -10.37 13.40
CA GLY A 87 -6.22 -11.11 14.17
C GLY A 87 -4.85 -10.43 14.24
N GLU A 88 -3.86 -11.20 14.70
CA GLU A 88 -2.47 -10.74 14.80
C GLU A 88 -1.86 -10.53 13.41
N LYS A 89 -1.17 -9.40 13.24
CA LYS A 89 -0.50 -9.04 12.00
C LYS A 89 0.93 -9.55 12.03
N PHE A 90 1.41 -10.00 10.89
CA PHE A 90 2.81 -10.33 10.65
C PHE A 90 3.39 -11.41 11.56
N SER A 91 2.62 -12.10 12.40
CA SER A 91 3.09 -13.21 13.22
C SER A 91 3.53 -14.41 12.36
N ALA A 92 4.37 -15.29 12.93
CA ALA A 92 4.88 -16.47 12.22
C ALA A 92 3.75 -17.32 11.59
N GLY A 93 3.93 -17.68 10.33
CA GLY A 93 2.99 -18.47 9.53
C GLY A 93 1.69 -17.76 9.15
N LYS A 94 1.53 -16.47 9.50
CA LYS A 94 0.32 -15.72 9.18
C LYS A 94 0.36 -15.16 7.77
N THR A 95 -0.85 -15.08 7.20
CA THR A 95 -1.13 -14.32 6.00
C THR A 95 -2.01 -13.14 6.39
N ASN A 96 -1.66 -11.93 5.97
CA ASN A 96 -2.45 -10.73 6.20
C ASN A 96 -2.79 -10.04 4.88
N TYR A 97 -3.90 -9.29 4.87
CA TYR A 97 -4.46 -8.67 3.67
C TYR A 97 -4.73 -7.19 3.93
N PHE A 98 -4.15 -6.33 3.12
CA PHE A 98 -4.26 -4.89 3.23
C PHE A 98 -4.80 -4.30 1.93
N THR A 99 -5.47 -3.15 2.03
CA THR A 99 -5.95 -2.41 0.86
C THR A 99 -5.22 -1.08 0.80
N ILE A 100 -4.60 -0.78 -0.33
CA ILE A 100 -3.97 0.51 -0.61
C ILE A 100 -4.76 1.18 -1.73
N GLU A 101 -5.15 2.43 -1.51
CA GLU A 101 -5.73 3.27 -2.54
C GLU A 101 -4.66 4.23 -3.08
N ALA A 102 -4.42 4.16 -4.39
CA ALA A 102 -3.48 5.00 -5.12
C ALA A 102 -4.06 5.31 -6.49
N VAL A 103 -3.48 6.25 -7.24
CA VAL A 103 -3.79 6.36 -8.68
C VAL A 103 -3.41 5.06 -9.40
N ASP A 104 -3.91 4.84 -10.61
CA ASP A 104 -3.48 3.69 -11.39
C ASP A 104 -1.95 3.75 -11.62
N LEU A 105 -1.25 2.75 -11.09
CA LEU A 105 0.21 2.60 -11.14
C LEU A 105 0.65 1.83 -12.39
N GLY A 106 -0.32 1.37 -13.20
CA GLY A 106 -0.09 0.54 -14.38
C GLY A 106 0.34 -0.88 -13.99
N ASP A 107 1.38 -1.38 -14.63
CA ASP A 107 1.97 -2.68 -14.34
C ASP A 107 2.99 -2.53 -13.20
N LEU A 108 2.84 -3.32 -12.14
CA LEU A 108 3.74 -3.28 -11.00
C LEU A 108 5.09 -3.91 -11.35
N GLU A 109 6.16 -3.17 -11.11
CA GLU A 109 7.53 -3.58 -11.44
C GLU A 109 8.30 -3.99 -10.18
N LYS A 110 8.08 -3.30 -9.06
CA LYS A 110 8.77 -3.55 -7.79
C LYS A 110 7.96 -3.09 -6.59
N ILE A 111 8.39 -3.53 -5.41
CA ILE A 111 7.92 -3.03 -4.13
C ILE A 111 9.09 -2.61 -3.26
N VAL A 112 8.85 -1.66 -2.36
CA VAL A 112 9.74 -1.37 -1.23
C VAL A 112 8.95 -1.64 0.04
N ILE A 113 9.29 -2.68 0.79
CA ILE A 113 8.66 -3.03 2.05
C ILE A 113 9.68 -2.96 3.18
N GLY A 114 9.26 -2.49 4.36
CA GLY A 114 10.13 -2.39 5.53
C GLY A 114 9.32 -2.17 6.80
N HIS A 115 10.01 -2.09 7.94
CA HIS A 115 9.42 -1.78 9.23
C HIS A 115 10.22 -0.69 9.95
N ASP A 116 9.66 -0.13 11.02
CA ASP A 116 10.29 0.90 11.86
C ASP A 116 10.93 0.36 13.16
N GLY A 117 10.86 -0.96 13.37
CA GLY A 117 11.52 -1.65 14.47
C GLY A 117 13.02 -1.38 14.54
N THR A 118 13.54 -1.37 15.77
CA THR A 118 14.94 -0.98 16.07
C THR A 118 15.69 -2.01 16.90
N THR A 119 15.01 -3.06 17.39
CA THR A 119 15.63 -4.13 18.17
C THR A 119 15.70 -5.43 17.36
N PRO A 120 16.57 -6.38 17.75
CA PRO A 120 16.62 -7.70 17.10
C PRO A 120 15.28 -8.45 17.11
N GLU A 121 14.46 -8.24 18.14
CA GLU A 121 13.13 -8.85 18.29
C GLU A 121 12.10 -8.31 17.28
N ASP A 122 12.39 -7.16 16.65
CA ASP A 122 11.56 -6.62 15.59
C ASP A 122 11.84 -7.26 14.21
N ALA A 123 12.83 -8.15 14.13
CA ALA A 123 13.19 -8.83 12.89
C ALA A 123 11.97 -9.53 12.28
N TRP A 124 11.86 -9.46 10.96
CA TRP A 124 10.73 -10.03 10.24
C TRP A 124 11.20 -10.89 9.08
N LYS A 125 10.78 -12.15 9.06
CA LYS A 125 11.08 -13.09 7.99
C LYS A 125 9.87 -13.23 7.09
N LEU A 126 9.82 -12.39 6.08
CA LEU A 126 8.77 -12.34 5.08
C LEU A 126 9.06 -13.34 3.95
N LEU A 127 8.10 -14.23 3.64
CA LEU A 127 8.22 -15.20 2.54
C LEU A 127 7.99 -14.52 1.19
N CYS A 128 6.86 -13.83 1.04
CA CYS A 128 6.53 -13.08 -0.17
C CYS A 128 5.41 -12.08 0.04
N VAL A 129 5.32 -11.12 -0.88
CA VAL A 129 4.17 -10.23 -1.04
C VAL A 129 3.47 -10.53 -2.36
N MET A 130 2.14 -10.60 -2.34
CA MET A 130 1.33 -10.71 -3.55
C MET A 130 0.46 -9.47 -3.67
N VAL A 131 0.41 -8.85 -4.85
CA VAL A 131 -0.37 -7.65 -5.10
C VAL A 131 -1.26 -7.85 -6.31
N ARG A 132 -2.52 -7.44 -6.19
CA ARG A 132 -3.47 -7.41 -7.32
C ARG A 132 -4.36 -6.18 -7.25
N LYS A 133 -4.85 -5.72 -8.40
CA LYS A 133 -5.91 -4.70 -8.45
C LYS A 133 -7.26 -5.33 -8.03
N ALA A 134 -8.06 -4.62 -7.25
CA ALA A 134 -9.36 -5.10 -6.78
C ALA A 134 -10.38 -5.21 -7.93
N ASP A 135 -10.37 -4.22 -8.82
CA ASP A 135 -11.39 -4.03 -9.87
C ASP A 135 -10.95 -4.56 -11.25
N SER A 136 -9.78 -5.21 -11.34
CA SER A 136 -9.33 -5.80 -12.60
C SER A 136 -10.14 -7.05 -12.91
N ALA A 137 -10.80 -7.07 -14.07
CA ALA A 137 -11.49 -8.25 -14.60
C ALA A 137 -10.53 -9.44 -14.76
N ASN A 138 -9.25 -9.16 -15.02
CA ASN A 138 -8.19 -10.14 -14.96
C ASN A 138 -7.61 -10.19 -13.54
N ARG A 139 -7.61 -11.36 -12.90
CA ARG A 139 -7.12 -11.54 -11.51
C ARG A 139 -5.60 -11.68 -11.45
N ASP A 140 -4.90 -11.03 -12.38
CA ASP A 140 -3.44 -11.05 -12.44
C ASP A 140 -2.89 -10.57 -11.10
N THR A 141 -1.97 -11.38 -10.57
CA THR A 141 -1.37 -11.17 -9.26
C THR A 141 0.12 -11.10 -9.46
N SER A 142 0.71 -9.95 -9.15
CA SER A 142 2.16 -9.79 -9.10
C SER A 142 2.67 -10.42 -7.82
N VAL A 143 3.70 -11.27 -7.92
CA VAL A 143 4.30 -11.97 -6.78
C VAL A 143 5.73 -11.47 -6.60
N PHE A 144 6.04 -11.00 -5.40
CA PHE A 144 7.35 -10.50 -5.00
C PHE A 144 7.91 -11.44 -3.93
N PRO A 145 8.76 -12.41 -4.28
CA PRO A 145 9.43 -13.27 -3.31
C PRO A 145 10.43 -12.44 -2.47
N CYS A 146 10.55 -12.76 -1.19
CA CYS A 146 11.42 -12.04 -0.26
C CYS A 146 12.48 -12.94 0.41
N GLY A 147 12.45 -14.26 0.13
CA GLY A 147 13.42 -15.27 0.58
C GLY A 147 14.44 -15.66 -0.47
#